data_AF-A0A0F9GLF9-F1
#
_entry.id   AF-A0A0F9GLF9-F1
#
_cell.length_a   1.000
_cell.length_b   1.000
_cell.length_c   1.000
_cell.angle_alpha   90.00
_cell.angle_beta   90.00
_cell.angle_gamma   90.00
#
_symmetry.space_group_name_H-M   'P 1'
#
loop_
_entity.id
_entity.type
_entity.pdbx_description
1 polymer ?
#
loop_
_entity_poly.entity_id
_entity_poly.type
_entity_poly.pdbx_seq_one_letter_code
_entity_poly.pdbx_strand_id
1 'polypeptide(L)'
;MKGKNQVITRRDFIRTGSCVVMGGLMGVPSLSRGAARGTDKSRVVLIRDERVVEGYGSLKHSNLGEMLDQSVTVLLEAGDATSAWRQLVNP
;
A
#
# COMPACT_ATOMS: atom_id res chain seq x y z
N MET A 1 32.66 21.32 11.68
CA MET A 1 31.49 21.50 10.78
C MET A 1 30.42 20.52 11.23
N LYS A 2 29.27 21.01 11.72
CA LYS A 2 28.23 20.20 12.38
C LYS A 2 27.44 19.42 11.30
N GLY A 3 27.58 18.10 11.27
CA GLY A 3 26.82 17.23 10.38
C GLY A 3 25.34 17.31 10.69
N LYS A 4 24.56 17.92 9.78
CA LYS A 4 23.10 17.92 9.86
C LYS A 4 22.63 16.52 9.44
N ASN A 5 22.05 15.74 10.35
CA ASN A 5 21.32 14.52 10.00
C ASN A 5 20.19 14.92 9.04
N GLN A 6 20.40 14.71 7.74
CA GLN A 6 19.36 14.95 6.74
C GLN A 6 18.31 13.85 6.88
N VAL A 7 17.16 14.23 7.42
CA VAL A 7 16.00 13.34 7.49
C VAL A 7 15.50 13.15 6.05
N ILE A 8 15.72 11.97 5.49
CA ILE A 8 15.18 11.61 4.18
C ILE A 8 13.65 11.49 4.32
N THR A 9 12.91 12.37 3.64
CA THR A 9 11.44 12.29 3.65
C THR A 9 10.95 11.23 2.65
N ARG A 10 9.71 10.74 2.82
CA ARG A 10 9.09 9.78 1.87
C ARG A 10 9.13 10.30 0.43
N ARG A 11 8.97 11.61 0.23
CA ARG A 11 9.02 12.25 -1.10
C ARG A 11 10.43 12.26 -1.67
N ASP A 12 11.44 12.50 -0.83
CA ASP A 12 12.85 12.48 -1.25
C ASP A 12 13.28 11.08 -1.66
N PHE A 13 12.78 10.06 -0.94
CA PHE A 13 12.98 8.65 -1.30
C PHE A 13 12.38 8.31 -2.68
N ILE A 14 11.12 8.67 -2.92
CA ILE A 14 10.45 8.42 -4.22
C ILE A 14 11.15 9.16 -5.36
N ARG A 15 11.52 10.43 -5.15
CA ARG A 15 12.16 11.26 -6.18
C ARG A 15 13.55 10.74 -6.55
N THR A 16 14.34 10.37 -5.54
CA THR A 16 15.70 9.86 -5.76
C THR A 16 15.67 8.47 -6.37
N GLY A 17 14.80 7.58 -5.88
CA GLY A 17 14.65 6.23 -6.41
C GLY A 17 14.21 6.19 -7.88
N SER A 18 13.30 7.09 -8.27
CA SER A 18 12.80 7.18 -9.65
C SER A 18 13.90 7.52 -10.66
N CYS A 19 14.86 8.38 -10.30
CA CYS A 19 15.97 8.75 -11.19
C CYS A 19 16.97 7.58 -11.39
N VAL A 20 17.18 6.73 -10.38
CA VAL A 20 18.09 5.58 -10.47
C VAL A 20 17.56 4.52 -11.44
N VAL A 21 16.24 4.29 -11.47
CA VAL A 21 15.60 3.33 -12.37
C VAL A 21 15.78 3.71 -13.85
N MET A 22 15.73 5.01 -14.17
CA MET A 22 15.90 5.49 -15.54
C MET A 22 17.31 5.23 -16.10
N GLY A 23 18.34 5.30 -15.24
CA GLY A 23 19.72 4.98 -15.62
C GLY A 23 19.99 3.48 -15.82
N GLY A 24 19.29 2.61 -15.07
CA GLY A 24 19.45 1.16 -15.17
C GLY A 24 18.87 0.54 -16.45
N LEU A 25 17.85 1.17 -17.04
CA LEU A 25 17.18 0.69 -18.26
C LEU A 25 18.00 0.88 -19.54
N MET A 26 19.01 1.75 -19.52
CA MET A 26 19.87 2.03 -20.69
C MET A 26 21.14 1.17 -20.72
N GLY A 27 21.43 0.39 -19.68
CA GLY A 27 22.77 -0.21 -19.46
C GLY A 27 22.86 -1.73 -19.30
N VAL A 28 21.76 -2.49 -19.31
CA VAL A 28 21.85 -3.96 -19.10
C VAL A 28 20.98 -4.71 -20.12
N PRO A 29 21.54 -5.08 -21.29
CA PRO A 29 20.92 -6.12 -22.09
C PRO A 29 21.21 -7.46 -21.41
N SER A 30 20.19 -8.30 -21.28
CA SER A 30 20.34 -9.76 -21.10
C SER A 30 20.92 -10.29 -19.78
N LEU A 31 20.57 -9.73 -18.62
CA LEU A 31 20.61 -10.53 -17.38
C LEU A 31 19.26 -11.21 -17.18
N SER A 32 19.24 -12.48 -17.61
CA SER A 32 18.52 -13.61 -17.00
C SER A 32 17.18 -13.27 -16.35
N ARG A 33 16.13 -13.93 -16.86
CA ARG A 33 14.88 -14.25 -16.15
C ARG A 33 15.18 -15.13 -14.93
N GLY A 34 16.09 -14.70 -14.06
CA GLY A 34 16.23 -15.19 -12.71
C GLY A 34 14.98 -14.74 -12.00
N ALA A 35 14.17 -15.70 -11.57
CA ALA A 35 13.05 -15.48 -10.67
C ALA A 35 13.48 -14.42 -9.67
N ALA A 36 12.89 -13.23 -9.77
CA ALA A 36 12.96 -12.25 -8.72
C ALA A 36 12.45 -13.00 -7.49
N ARG A 37 13.36 -13.44 -6.60
CA ARG A 37 13.00 -13.88 -5.26
C ARG A 37 12.07 -12.79 -4.77
N GLY A 38 10.79 -13.12 -4.67
CA GLY A 38 9.74 -12.15 -4.45
C GLY A 38 10.15 -11.33 -3.25
N THR A 39 10.59 -10.09 -3.50
CA THR A 39 10.80 -9.14 -2.43
C THR A 39 9.48 -9.12 -1.69
N ASP A 40 9.51 -9.31 -0.38
CA ASP A 40 8.33 -9.27 0.46
C ASP A 40 7.74 -7.85 0.33
N LYS A 41 6.85 -7.65 -0.65
CA LYS A 41 6.30 -6.36 -1.01
C LYS A 41 5.17 -6.09 -0.03
N SER A 42 5.17 -4.91 0.59
CA SER A 42 4.00 -4.48 1.34
C SER A 42 2.78 -4.43 0.41
N ARG A 43 1.72 -5.16 0.78
CA ARG A 43 0.43 -5.13 0.09
C ARG A 43 -0.43 -4.00 0.65
N VAL A 44 -1.07 -3.24 -0.24
CA VAL A 44 -2.01 -2.18 0.13
C VAL A 44 -3.30 -2.39 -0.65
N VAL A 45 -4.42 -2.39 0.05
CA VAL A 45 -5.76 -2.45 -0.54
C VAL A 45 -6.46 -1.13 -0.24
N LEU A 46 -7.04 -0.51 -1.27
CA LEU A 46 -7.80 0.73 -1.17
C LEU A 46 -9.18 0.50 -1.77
N ILE A 47 -10.18 0.47 -0.93
CA ILE A 47 -11.59 0.47 -1.34
C ILE A 47 -12.16 1.84 -1.00
N ARG A 48 -12.94 2.40 -1.93
CA ARG A 48 -13.57 3.72 -1.81
C ARG A 48 -15.00 3.64 -2.30
N ASP A 49 -15.92 4.07 -1.44
CA ASP A 49 -17.29 4.41 -1.82
C ASP A 49 -17.42 5.93 -1.87
N GLU A 50 -17.81 6.47 -3.01
CA GLU A 50 -18.05 7.92 -3.19
C GLU A 50 -19.16 8.43 -2.28
N ARG A 51 -20.06 7.56 -1.84
CA ARG A 51 -21.24 7.87 -1.03
C ARG A 51 -20.94 7.86 0.47
N VAL A 52 -19.69 7.55 0.86
CA VAL A 52 -19.27 7.53 2.27
C VAL A 52 -19.27 8.92 2.89
N VAL A 53 -19.06 9.97 2.09
CA VAL A 53 -19.09 11.36 2.54
C VAL A 53 -20.43 11.98 2.17
N GLU A 54 -21.16 12.46 3.17
CA GLU A 54 -22.35 13.29 3.02
C GLU A 54 -21.99 14.76 2.85
N GLY A 55 -22.97 15.58 2.47
CA GLY A 55 -22.79 16.98 2.05
C GLY A 55 -21.73 17.76 2.83
N TYR A 56 -21.98 18.11 4.10
CA TYR A 56 -21.06 18.92 4.91
C TYR A 56 -19.80 18.17 5.40
N GLY A 57 -19.40 17.08 4.73
CA GLY A 57 -18.23 16.27 5.11
C GLY A 57 -18.51 15.25 6.22
N SER A 58 -19.78 15.04 6.59
CA SER A 58 -20.17 14.00 7.55
C SER A 58 -20.01 12.62 6.93
N LEU A 59 -19.69 11.60 7.74
CA LEU A 59 -19.44 10.24 7.25
C LEU A 59 -20.68 9.37 7.43
N LYS A 60 -21.05 8.63 6.38
CA LYS A 60 -21.98 7.50 6.49
C LYS A 60 -21.27 6.33 7.14
N HIS A 61 -21.49 6.16 8.44
CA HIS A 61 -20.82 5.14 9.23
C HIS A 61 -21.01 3.71 8.69
N SER A 62 -22.19 3.39 8.14
CA SER A 62 -22.46 2.10 7.49
C SER A 62 -21.51 1.85 6.32
N ASN A 63 -21.42 2.80 5.39
CA ASN A 63 -20.57 2.69 4.21
C ASN A 63 -19.09 2.63 4.60
N LEU A 64 -18.69 3.39 5.62
CA LEU A 64 -17.32 3.35 6.12
C LEU A 64 -16.97 1.98 6.72
N GLY A 65 -17.90 1.40 7.50
CA GLY A 65 -17.76 0.05 8.05
C GLY A 65 -17.64 -1.00 6.94
N GLU A 66 -18.54 -0.95 5.95
CA GLU A 66 -18.51 -1.84 4.79
C GLU A 66 -17.20 -1.72 3.99
N MET A 67 -16.71 -0.50 3.78
CA MET A 67 -15.42 -0.27 3.11
C MET A 67 -14.27 -0.92 3.87
N LEU A 68 -14.29 -0.86 5.21
CA LEU A 68 -13.26 -1.48 6.05
C LEU A 68 -13.35 -3.00 5.99
N ASP A 69 -14.55 -3.57 6.12
CA ASP A 69 -14.81 -5.01 6.04
C ASP A 69 -14.35 -5.60 4.70
N GLN A 70 -14.71 -4.94 3.60
CA GLN A 70 -14.26 -5.35 2.27
C GLN A 70 -12.74 -5.23 2.13
N SER A 71 -12.13 -4.17 2.68
CA SER A 71 -10.68 -3.96 2.59
C SER A 71 -9.92 -5.06 3.29
N VAL A 72 -10.35 -5.45 4.50
CA VAL A 72 -9.74 -6.54 5.27
C VAL A 72 -9.97 -7.90 4.61
N THR A 73 -11.17 -8.14 4.09
CA THR A 73 -11.50 -9.37 3.34
C THR A 73 -10.59 -9.54 2.12
N VAL A 74 -10.42 -8.48 1.31
CA VAL A 74 -9.56 -8.50 0.12
C VAL A 74 -8.08 -8.54 0.49
N LEU A 75 -7.67 -7.90 1.60
CA LEU A 75 -6.29 -7.91 2.07
C LEU A 75 -5.84 -9.31 2.49
N LEU A 76 -6.73 -10.06 3.15
CA LEU A 76 -6.46 -11.39 3.71
C LEU A 76 -6.95 -12.54 2.85
N GLU A 77 -7.58 -12.26 1.70
CA GLU A 77 -8.13 -13.26 0.79
C GLU A 77 -9.11 -14.21 1.49
N ALA A 78 -9.90 -13.66 2.41
CA ALA A 78 -10.91 -14.39 3.16
C ALA A 78 -12.25 -14.47 2.40
N GLY A 79 -13.10 -15.44 2.77
CA GLY A 79 -14.41 -15.60 2.14
C GLY A 79 -15.45 -14.57 2.59
N ASP A 80 -15.29 -14.02 3.79
CA ASP A 80 -16.23 -13.06 4.40
C ASP A 80 -15.52 -12.18 5.45
N ALA A 81 -16.16 -11.07 5.84
CA ALA A 81 -15.59 -10.12 6.79
C ALA A 81 -15.33 -10.73 8.17
N THR A 82 -16.18 -11.64 8.65
CA THR A 82 -16.03 -12.24 9.99
C THR A 82 -14.82 -13.16 10.02
N SER A 83 -14.66 -14.03 9.01
CA SER A 83 -13.47 -14.88 8.89
C SER A 83 -12.19 -14.07 8.70
N ALA A 84 -12.25 -12.94 7.98
CA ALA A 84 -11.11 -12.03 7.83
C ALA A 84 -10.69 -11.40 9.16
N TRP A 85 -11.63 -10.82 9.92
CA TRP A 85 -11.34 -10.18 11.21
C TRP A 85 -10.77 -11.15 12.25
N ARG A 86 -11.25 -12.39 12.29
CA ARG A 86 -10.72 -13.44 13.19
C ARG A 86 -9.24 -13.77 12.93
N GLN A 87 -8.73 -13.53 11.72
CA GLN A 87 -7.30 -13.74 11.43
C GLN A 87 -6.42 -12.59 11.98
N LEU A 88 -6.98 -11.38 12.13
CA LEU A 88 -6.26 -10.20 12.63
C LEU A 88 -6.40 -10.02 14.14
N VAL A 89 -7.59 -10.28 14.68
CA VAL A 89 -7.95 -10.04 16.07
C VAL A 89 -8.53 -11.31 16.65
N ASN A 90 -7.77 -11.96 17.53
CA ASN A 90 -8.31 -12.96 18.44
C ASN A 90 -8.71 -12.26 19.74
N PRO A 91 -9.90 -12.55 20.29
CA PRO A 91 -10.28 -12.08 21.63
C PRO A 91 -9.33 -12.63 22.71
#